data_AF-A0A355SBM5-F1
#
_entry.id   AF-A0A355SBM5-F1
#
_cell.length_a   1.000
_cell.length_b   1.000
_cell.length_c   1.000
_cell.angle_alpha   90.00
_cell.angle_beta   90.00
_cell.angle_gamma   90.00
#
_symmetry.space_group_name_H-M   'P 1'
#
loop_
_entity.id
_entity.type
_entity.pdbx_description
1 polymer ?
#
loop_
_entity_poly.entity_id
_entity_poly.type
_entity_poly.pdbx_seq_one_letter_code
_entity_poly.pdbx_strand_id
1 'polypeptide(L)'
;MPDLELKRFKNRIIATKTIDARPPAFSDFPPGLNKEIIEFLKGCGIDKLYCHQTEMFDKVMAGNNVIITTSTASGKTLGFMLPVIQRILDDPTLRAIFVYPTKALAHDQFRNMVPVLDYFGKKRIMAGIYDGD
;
A
#
# COMPACT_ATOMS: atom_id res chain seq x y z
N MET A 1 -9.83 -0.02 -24.61
CA MET A 1 -9.76 -1.49 -24.48
C MET A 1 -9.86 -2.08 -25.88
N PRO A 2 -9.07 -3.12 -26.24
CA PRO A 2 -9.31 -3.83 -27.47
C PRO A 2 -10.75 -4.34 -27.44
N ASP A 3 -11.49 -4.10 -28.51
CA ASP A 3 -12.87 -4.54 -28.65
C ASP A 3 -12.85 -6.07 -28.59
N LEU A 4 -13.14 -6.63 -27.41
CA LEU A 4 -13.20 -8.06 -27.23
C LEU A 4 -14.33 -8.51 -28.17
N GLU A 5 -14.02 -9.24 -29.25
CA GLU A 5 -15.04 -9.69 -30.22
C GLU A 5 -15.95 -10.75 -29.57
N LEU A 6 -16.80 -10.32 -28.63
CA LEU A 6 -17.81 -11.12 -27.95
C LEU A 6 -18.77 -11.78 -28.95
N LYS A 7 -18.87 -11.21 -30.17
CA LYS A 7 -19.58 -11.80 -31.31
C LYS A 7 -19.14 -13.24 -31.61
N ARG A 8 -17.87 -13.59 -31.45
CA ARG A 8 -17.36 -14.96 -31.67
C ARG A 8 -17.81 -15.96 -30.60
N PHE A 9 -18.23 -15.48 -29.44
CA PHE A 9 -18.69 -16.29 -28.31
C PHE A 9 -20.20 -16.17 -28.07
N LYS A 10 -20.96 -15.58 -29.01
CA LYS A 10 -22.38 -15.23 -28.86
C LYS A 10 -23.26 -16.38 -28.35
N ASN A 11 -22.95 -17.63 -28.71
CA ASN A 11 -23.70 -18.82 -28.31
C ASN A 11 -23.09 -19.57 -27.10
N ARG A 12 -22.05 -19.02 -26.47
CA ARG A 12 -21.35 -19.61 -25.30
C ARG A 12 -21.39 -18.72 -24.05
N ILE A 13 -21.92 -17.50 -24.16
CA ILE A 13 -22.09 -16.57 -23.03
C ILE A 13 -23.48 -16.80 -22.42
N ILE A 14 -23.52 -17.26 -21.16
CA ILE A 14 -24.79 -17.49 -20.44
C ILE A 14 -25.24 -16.29 -19.61
N ALA A 15 -24.33 -15.37 -19.28
CA ALA A 15 -24.61 -14.16 -18.52
C ALA A 15 -23.53 -13.11 -18.77
N THR A 16 -23.91 -11.83 -18.69
CA THR A 16 -22.99 -10.69 -18.67
C THR A 16 -23.38 -9.80 -17.49
N LYS A 17 -22.39 -9.40 -16.70
CA LYS A 17 -22.60 -8.46 -15.58
C LYS A 17 -21.62 -7.30 -15.73
N THR A 18 -22.17 -6.10 -15.80
CA THR A 18 -21.41 -4.86 -15.72
C THR A 18 -21.40 -4.39 -14.27
N ILE A 19 -20.24 -3.98 -13.78
CA ILE A 19 -20.07 -3.38 -12.46
C ILE A 19 -19.72 -1.92 -12.69
N ASP A 20 -20.47 -1.02 -12.07
CA ASP A 20 -20.27 0.42 -12.25
C ASP A 20 -18.91 0.85 -11.68
N ALA A 21 -18.31 1.85 -12.35
CA ALA A 21 -17.10 2.47 -11.87
C ALA A 21 -17.35 3.18 -10.54
N ARG A 22 -16.45 2.98 -9.58
CA ARG A 22 -16.48 3.69 -8.30
C ARG A 22 -15.41 4.78 -8.29
N PRO A 23 -15.76 6.07 -8.08
CA PRO A 23 -14.77 7.11 -7.99
C PRO A 23 -13.88 6.91 -6.75
N PRO A 24 -12.62 7.34 -6.81
CA PRO A 24 -11.72 7.27 -5.66
C PRO A 24 -12.22 8.18 -4.53
N ALA A 25 -12.11 7.69 -3.29
CA ALA A 25 -12.38 8.47 -2.10
C ALA A 25 -11.06 8.83 -1.41
N PHE A 26 -10.78 10.13 -1.31
CA PHE A 26 -9.54 10.67 -0.75
C PHE A 26 -9.76 11.40 0.57
N SER A 27 -8.72 11.42 1.40
CA SER A 27 -8.60 12.18 2.64
C SER A 27 -7.27 12.92 2.67
N ASP A 28 -7.23 14.03 3.40
CA ASP A 28 -5.98 14.74 3.67
C ASP A 28 -5.05 13.87 4.55
N PHE A 29 -3.78 14.24 4.63
CA PHE A 29 -2.83 13.54 5.48
C PHE A 29 -3.26 13.62 6.96
N PRO A 30 -3.18 12.51 7.72
CA PRO A 30 -3.46 12.52 9.14
C PRO A 30 -2.60 13.56 9.88
N PRO A 31 -3.13 14.32 10.84
CA PRO A 31 -2.36 15.33 11.57
C PRO A 31 -1.12 14.79 12.29
N GLY A 32 -1.14 13.52 12.70
CA GLY A 32 -0.03 12.83 13.36
C GLY A 32 1.01 12.22 12.40
N LEU A 33 0.83 12.35 11.09
CA LEU A 33 1.78 11.80 10.11
C LEU A 33 3.05 12.66 10.06
N ASN A 34 4.22 12.01 10.15
CA ASN A 34 5.52 12.65 10.13
C ASN A 34 5.69 13.50 8.85
N LYS A 35 6.18 14.73 9.00
CA LYS A 35 6.35 15.68 7.89
C LYS A 35 7.29 15.16 6.80
N GLU A 36 8.35 14.44 7.17
CA GLU A 36 9.28 13.83 6.20
C GLU A 36 8.57 12.75 5.35
N ILE A 37 7.60 12.02 5.94
CA ILE A 37 6.75 11.08 5.17
C ILE A 37 5.86 11.86 4.21
N ILE A 38 5.25 12.96 4.64
CA ILE A 38 4.40 13.79 3.78
C ILE A 38 5.22 14.35 2.61
N GLU A 39 6.44 14.83 2.86
CA GLU A 39 7.35 15.35 1.84
C GLU A 39 7.75 14.26 0.84
N PHE A 40 8.09 13.07 1.33
CA PHE A 40 8.35 11.90 0.48
C PHE A 40 7.14 11.58 -0.42
N LEU A 41 5.94 11.47 0.15
CA LEU A 41 4.73 11.13 -0.60
C LEU A 41 4.42 12.18 -1.68
N LYS A 42 4.53 13.47 -1.35
CA LYS A 42 4.37 14.55 -2.33
C LYS A 42 5.42 14.48 -3.44
N GLY A 43 6.67 14.15 -3.09
CA GLY A 43 7.73 13.88 -4.06
C GLY A 43 7.41 12.71 -5.01
N CYS A 44 6.61 11.75 -4.56
CA CYS A 44 6.08 10.66 -5.37
C CYS A 44 4.78 11.00 -6.12
N GLY A 45 4.30 12.25 -6.08
CA GLY A 45 3.04 12.67 -6.70
C GLY A 45 1.78 12.25 -5.94
N ILE A 46 1.90 11.96 -4.64
CA ILE A 46 0.78 11.62 -3.77
C ILE A 46 0.48 12.85 -2.90
N ASP A 47 -0.55 13.61 -3.28
CA ASP A 47 -0.99 14.80 -2.52
C ASP A 47 -2.05 14.50 -1.46
N LYS A 48 -2.75 13.36 -1.61
CA LYS A 48 -3.80 12.88 -0.70
C LYS A 48 -3.73 11.37 -0.58
N LEU A 49 -4.17 10.86 0.56
CA LEU A 49 -4.32 9.43 0.79
C LEU A 49 -5.72 8.98 0.37
N TYR A 50 -5.87 7.71 0.03
CA TYR A 50 -7.20 7.12 0.00
C TYR A 50 -7.77 7.04 1.42
N CYS A 51 -9.09 7.18 1.58
CA CYS A 51 -9.72 7.16 2.91
C CYS A 51 -9.36 5.91 3.72
N HIS A 52 -9.25 4.75 3.08
CA HIS A 52 -8.88 3.50 3.75
C HIS A 52 -7.43 3.46 4.26
N GLN A 53 -6.53 4.25 3.65
CA GLN A 53 -5.13 4.36 4.10
C GLN A 53 -5.04 5.25 5.33
N THR A 54 -5.75 6.39 5.35
CA THR A 54 -5.89 7.26 6.54
C THR A 54 -6.54 6.50 7.68
N GLU A 55 -7.67 5.81 7.44
CA GLU A 55 -8.35 5.02 8.48
C GLU A 55 -7.45 3.91 9.04
N MET A 56 -6.67 3.24 8.18
CA MET A 56 -5.71 2.23 8.63
C MET A 56 -4.61 2.86 9.51
N PHE A 57 -4.05 3.99 9.10
CA PHE A 57 -3.05 4.71 9.87
C PHE A 57 -3.59 5.07 11.26
N ASP A 58 -4.74 5.75 11.33
CA ASP A 58 -5.32 6.21 12.59
C ASP A 58 -5.61 5.05 13.55
N LYS A 59 -6.19 3.95 13.04
CA LYS A 59 -6.50 2.77 13.85
C LYS A 59 -5.24 2.07 14.38
N VAL A 60 -4.20 1.93 13.56
CA VAL A 60 -2.92 1.31 13.99
C VAL A 60 -2.18 2.21 14.97
N MET A 61 -2.18 3.53 14.75
CA MET A 61 -1.55 4.47 15.68
C MET A 61 -2.25 4.50 17.04
N ALA A 62 -3.56 4.26 17.09
CA ALA A 62 -4.33 4.04 18.32
C ALA A 62 -4.08 2.67 19.00
N GLY A 63 -3.19 1.84 18.46
CA GLY A 63 -2.80 0.54 19.06
C GLY A 63 -3.70 -0.64 18.68
N ASN A 64 -4.59 -0.48 17.69
CA ASN A 64 -5.48 -1.56 17.26
C ASN A 64 -4.82 -2.51 16.27
N ASN A 65 -5.23 -3.78 16.31
CA ASN A 65 -5.01 -4.74 15.22
C ASN A 65 -6.03 -4.48 14.11
N VAL A 66 -5.57 -4.37 12.86
CA VAL A 66 -6.42 -3.94 11.73
C VAL A 66 -6.34 -4.95 10.59
N ILE A 67 -7.50 -5.28 10.02
CA ILE A 67 -7.61 -6.01 8.75
C ILE A 67 -8.14 -5.03 7.70
N ILE A 68 -7.46 -4.96 6.56
CA ILE A 68 -7.89 -4.15 5.41
C ILE A 68 -8.48 -5.07 4.34
N THR A 69 -9.72 -4.80 3.94
CA THR A 69 -10.43 -5.54 2.88
C THR A 69 -10.70 -4.62 1.70
N THR A 70 -9.75 -4.55 0.78
CA THR A 70 -9.85 -3.73 -0.44
C THR A 70 -9.49 -4.55 -1.68
N SER A 71 -9.90 -4.07 -2.86
CA SER A 71 -9.55 -4.70 -4.13
C SER A 71 -8.04 -4.66 -4.39
N THR A 72 -7.56 -5.53 -5.28
CA THR A 72 -6.21 -5.41 -5.84
C THR A 72 -6.03 -4.03 -6.51
N ALA A 73 -4.81 -3.53 -6.50
CA ALA A 73 -4.45 -2.19 -7.00
C ALA A 73 -5.14 -1.00 -6.29
N SER A 74 -5.75 -1.20 -5.12
CA SER A 74 -6.35 -0.08 -4.35
C SER A 74 -5.36 0.77 -3.56
N GLY A 75 -4.06 0.45 -3.56
CA GLY A 75 -3.08 1.11 -2.69
C GLY A 75 -2.95 0.54 -1.27
N LYS A 76 -3.40 -0.71 -1.03
CA LYS A 76 -3.30 -1.37 0.30
C LYS A 76 -1.88 -1.45 0.87
N THR A 77 -0.87 -1.59 0.01
CA THR A 77 0.54 -1.66 0.40
C THR A 77 0.96 -0.40 1.16
N LEU A 78 0.65 0.78 0.62
CA LEU A 78 0.93 2.04 1.30
C LEU A 78 0.19 2.13 2.64
N GLY A 79 -1.07 1.67 2.68
CA GLY A 79 -1.89 1.70 3.90
C GLY A 79 -1.26 0.98 5.09
N PHE A 80 -0.68 -0.21 4.89
CA PHE A 80 0.00 -0.92 5.97
C PHE A 80 1.46 -0.48 6.19
N MET A 81 2.12 0.07 5.16
CA MET A 81 3.51 0.54 5.27
C MET A 81 3.62 1.86 6.05
N LEU A 82 2.67 2.78 5.88
CA LEU A 82 2.70 4.10 6.53
C LEU A 82 2.86 4.05 8.05
N PRO A 83 2.03 3.31 8.82
CA PRO A 83 2.18 3.26 10.27
C PRO A 83 3.49 2.56 10.70
N VAL A 84 4.03 1.64 9.89
CA VAL A 84 5.32 1.01 10.17
C VAL A 84 6.46 2.01 10.00
N ILE A 85 6.49 2.75 8.88
CA ILE A 85 7.51 3.77 8.62
C ILE A 85 7.43 4.87 9.69
N GLN A 86 6.23 5.34 10.01
CA GLN A 86 5.99 6.30 11.10
C GLN A 86 6.65 5.85 12.41
N ARG A 87 6.33 4.64 12.87
CA ARG A 87 6.86 4.14 14.14
C ARG A 87 8.37 3.96 14.15
N ILE A 88 8.96 3.52 13.03
CA ILE A 88 10.43 3.39 12.93
C ILE A 88 11.10 4.76 12.93
N LEU A 89 10.50 5.78 12.32
CA LEU A 89 11.04 7.14 12.33
C LEU A 89 10.90 7.80 13.72
N ASP A 90 9.83 7.50 14.45
CA ASP A 90 9.61 7.99 15.81
C ASP A 90 10.54 7.30 16.83
N ASP A 91 10.76 5.99 16.68
CA ASP A 91 11.68 5.20 17.49
C ASP A 91 12.54 4.26 16.62
N PRO A 92 13.80 4.63 16.34
CA PRO A 92 14.73 3.84 15.52
C PRO A 92 15.09 2.46 16.09
N THR A 93 14.72 2.14 17.34
CA THR A 93 14.93 0.82 17.93
C THR A 93 13.84 -0.18 17.50
N LEU A 94 12.69 0.30 17.04
CA LEU A 94 11.59 -0.55 16.61
C LEU A 94 11.89 -1.31 15.32
N ARG A 95 11.29 -2.48 15.20
CA ARG A 95 11.41 -3.38 14.05
C ARG A 95 10.02 -3.86 13.65
N ALA A 96 9.87 -4.19 12.37
CA ALA A 96 8.64 -4.76 11.83
C ALA A 96 8.96 -5.99 10.98
N ILE A 97 8.02 -6.93 10.93
CA ILE A 97 8.09 -8.13 10.09
C ILE A 97 6.92 -8.06 9.11
N PHE A 98 7.23 -8.15 7.82
CA PHE A 98 6.24 -8.36 6.78
C PHE A 98 6.25 -9.84 6.38
N VAL A 99 5.10 -10.50 6.51
CA VAL A 99 4.95 -11.91 6.16
C VAL A 99 4.16 -11.99 4.86
N TYR A 100 4.72 -12.67 3.87
CA TYR A 100 4.10 -12.89 2.57
C TYR A 100 3.99 -14.39 2.27
N PRO A 101 2.94 -14.83 1.55
CA PRO A 101 2.70 -16.24 1.24
C PRO A 101 3.73 -16.84 0.26
N THR A 102 4.46 -16.03 -0.50
CA THR A 102 5.43 -16.51 -1.50
C THR A 102 6.68 -15.64 -1.53
N LYS A 103 7.84 -16.24 -1.85
CA LYS A 103 9.10 -15.51 -2.08
C LYS A 103 8.92 -14.43 -3.15
N ALA A 104 8.32 -14.78 -4.28
CA ALA A 104 8.08 -13.84 -5.38
C ALA A 104 7.31 -12.59 -4.94
N LEU A 105 6.30 -12.74 -4.08
CA LEU A 105 5.57 -11.59 -3.54
C LEU A 105 6.40 -10.81 -2.52
N ALA A 106 7.17 -11.48 -1.66
CA ALA A 106 8.07 -10.79 -0.73
C ALA A 106 9.09 -9.91 -1.47
N HIS A 107 9.73 -10.45 -2.51
CA HIS A 107 10.67 -9.72 -3.37
C HIS A 107 9.98 -8.57 -4.12
N ASP A 108 8.76 -8.77 -4.61
CA ASP A 108 7.98 -7.71 -5.24
C ASP A 108 7.68 -6.55 -4.28
N GLN A 109 7.26 -6.86 -3.06
CA GLN A 109 6.99 -5.85 -2.05
C GLN A 109 8.26 -5.16 -1.55
N PHE A 110 9.39 -5.88 -1.48
CA PHE A 110 10.68 -5.27 -1.18
C PHE A 110 11.11 -4.23 -2.23
N ARG A 111 10.87 -4.48 -3.52
CA ARG A 111 11.11 -3.48 -4.58
C ARG A 111 10.28 -2.22 -4.36
N ASN A 112 9.05 -2.35 -3.87
CA ASN A 112 8.20 -1.19 -3.52
C ASN A 112 8.72 -0.41 -2.29
N MET A 113 9.57 -1.02 -1.45
CA MET A 113 10.23 -0.33 -0.33
C MET A 113 11.49 0.42 -0.76
N VAL A 114 12.14 0.06 -1.87
CA VAL A 114 13.41 0.68 -2.30
C VAL A 114 13.34 2.22 -2.34
N PRO A 115 12.32 2.86 -2.93
CA PRO A 115 12.24 4.33 -2.93
C PRO A 115 12.17 4.94 -1.51
N VAL A 116 11.54 4.25 -0.57
CA VAL A 116 11.50 4.66 0.84
C VAL A 116 12.90 4.56 1.45
N LEU A 117 13.58 3.44 1.25
CA LEU A 117 14.93 3.20 1.78
C LEU A 117 15.94 4.21 1.22
N ASP A 118 15.83 4.55 -0.06
CA ASP A 118 16.70 5.52 -0.73
C ASP A 118 16.45 6.93 -0.21
N TYR A 119 15.18 7.33 -0.04
CA TYR A 119 14.82 8.66 0.44
C TYR A 119 15.26 8.91 1.90
N PHE A 120 14.91 8.00 2.82
CA PHE A 120 15.23 8.17 4.24
C PHE A 120 16.67 7.79 4.58
N GLY A 121 17.30 6.97 3.74
CA GLY A 121 18.67 6.52 3.88
C GLY A 121 18.85 5.38 4.90
N LYS A 122 19.89 4.57 4.67
CA LYS A 122 20.21 3.35 5.44
C LYS A 122 20.47 3.57 6.93
N LYS A 123 20.73 4.80 7.38
CA LYS A 123 20.90 5.12 8.81
C LYS A 123 19.57 5.31 9.54
N ARG A 124 18.47 5.51 8.81
CA ARG A 124 17.14 5.77 9.38
C ARG A 124 16.20 4.60 9.18
N ILE A 125 16.18 4.03 7.97
CA ILE A 125 15.33 2.88 7.66
C ILE A 125 16.15 1.85 6.90
N MET A 126 16.09 0.61 7.38
CA MET A 126 16.68 -0.55 6.71
C MET A 126 15.63 -1.63 6.59
N ALA A 127 15.67 -2.35 5.49
CA ALA A 127 14.88 -3.56 5.29
C ALA A 127 15.73 -4.61 4.59
N GLY A 128 15.39 -5.87 4.82
CA GLY A 128 15.98 -7.01 4.15
C GLY A 128 14.92 -8.10 3.97
N ILE A 129 15.19 -9.02 3.05
CA ILE A 129 14.39 -10.22 2.87
C ILE A 129 15.07 -11.34 3.64
N TYR A 130 14.29 -12.05 4.45
CA TYR A 130 14.72 -13.28 5.09
C TYR A 130 13.83 -14.41 4.57
N ASP A 131 14.43 -15.26 3.73
CA ASP A 131 13.79 -16.46 3.20
C ASP A 131 14.80 -17.63 3.23
N GLY A 132 14.47 -18.75 2.60
CA GLY A 132 15.32 -19.95 2.63
C GLY A 132 16.51 -19.98 1.66
N ASP A 133 16.80 -18.89 0.93
CA ASP A 133 18.00 -18.74 0.07
C ASP A 133 19.17 -18.12 0.84
#